data_AF-M1CA45-F1
#
_entry.id   AF-M1CA45-F1
#
_cell.length_a   1.000
_cell.length_b   1.000
_cell.length_c   1.000
_cell.angle_alpha   90.00
_cell.angle_beta   90.00
_cell.angle_gamma   90.00
#
_symmetry.space_group_name_H-M   'P 1'
#
loop_
_entity.id
_entity.type
_entity.pdbx_description
1 polymer ?
#
loop_
_entity_poly.entity_id
_entity_poly.type
_entity_poly.pdbx_seq_one_letter_code
_entity_poly.pdbx_strand_id
1 'polypeptide(L)' 'MRYATRVKGTLSRGKLTGVDGMKTKVLVWVKVTSINVESYKSDKVWFNAGVKKSRSKVAYEMPCDAVKVEEF' A
#
# COMPACT_ATOMS: atom_id res chain seq x y z
N MET A 1 -6.36 4.33 1.82
CA MET A 1 -5.93 2.94 2.05
C MET A 1 -6.72 2.42 3.24
N ARG A 2 -7.00 1.11 3.28
CA ARG A 2 -7.50 0.46 4.50
C ARG A 2 -6.46 -0.51 5.02
N TYR A 3 -6.41 -0.64 6.34
CA TYR A 3 -5.48 -1.50 7.06
C TYR A 3 -6.26 -2.32 8.07
N ALA A 4 -5.91 -3.59 8.19
CA ALA A 4 -6.32 -4.41 9.31
C ALA A 4 -5.52 -3.98 10.55
N THR A 5 -5.95 -4.42 11.73
CA THR A 5 -5.21 -4.23 12.99
C THR A 5 -3.82 -4.85 12.96
N ARG A 6 -3.63 -5.90 12.14
CA ARG A 6 -2.33 -6.53 11.88
C ARG A 6 -2.05 -6.56 10.38
N VAL A 7 -0.93 -5.97 9.98
CA VAL A 7 -0.40 -6.04 8.62
C VAL A 7 0.82 -6.96 8.62
N LYS A 8 0.91 -7.87 7.66
CA LYS A 8 2.05 -8.76 7.47
C LYS A 8 2.64 -8.57 6.08
N GLY A 9 3.93 -8.88 5.93
CA GLY A 9 4.62 -8.89 4.65
C GLY A 9 6.12 -9.10 4.81
N THR A 10 6.80 -9.37 3.71
CA THR A 10 8.25 -9.52 3.63
C THR A 10 8.84 -8.30 2.95
N LEU A 11 9.67 -7.56 3.69
CA LEU A 11 10.35 -6.38 3.18
C LEU A 11 11.71 -6.76 2.59
N SER A 12 11.92 -6.33 1.35
CA SER A 12 13.19 -6.37 0.63
C SER A 12 13.51 -4.96 0.14
N ARG A 13 14.73 -4.73 -0.36
CA ARG A 13 15.14 -3.40 -0.83
C ARG A 13 14.17 -2.89 -1.90
N GLY A 14 13.45 -1.81 -1.58
CA GLY A 14 12.50 -1.18 -2.49
C GLY A 14 11.20 -1.94 -2.75
N LYS A 15 10.95 -3.08 -2.08
CA LYS A 15 9.76 -3.90 -2.35
C LYS A 15 9.25 -4.60 -1.09
N LEU A 16 7.97 -4.41 -0.80
CA LEU A 16 7.21 -5.16 0.19
C LEU A 16 6.33 -6.20 -0.54
N THR A 17 6.45 -7.47 -0.18
CA THR A 17 5.73 -8.58 -0.84
C THR A 17 4.99 -9.45 0.16
N GLY A 18 4.09 -10.32 -0.33
CA GLY A 18 3.30 -11.20 0.52
C GLY A 18 2.41 -10.41 1.48
N VAL A 19 1.93 -9.25 1.05
CA VAL A 19 1.20 -8.32 1.92
C VAL A 19 -0.15 -8.93 2.30
N ASP A 20 -0.44 -8.90 3.60
CA ASP A 20 -1.73 -9.26 4.16
C ASP A 20 -2.20 -8.20 5.15
N GLY A 21 -3.51 -7.94 5.20
CA GLY A 21 -4.06 -6.87 6.04
C GLY A 21 -4.00 -5.47 5.41
N MET A 22 -3.80 -5.34 4.10
CA MET A 22 -3.89 -4.05 3.40
C MET A 22 -4.84 -4.09 2.19
N LYS A 23 -5.71 -3.08 2.05
CA LYS A 23 -6.61 -2.90 0.88
C LYS A 23 -6.49 -1.51 0.27
N THR A 24 -6.66 -1.44 -1.05
CA THR A 24 -6.72 -0.19 -1.81
C THR A 24 -8.04 -0.06 -2.55
N LYS A 25 -8.50 1.18 -2.75
CA LYS A 25 -9.74 1.45 -3.47
C LYS A 25 -9.45 1.59 -4.96
N VAL A 26 -10.08 0.75 -5.78
CA VAL A 26 -10.10 0.89 -7.23
C VAL A 26 -11.53 1.19 -7.67
N LEU A 27 -12.38 0.16 -7.72
CA LEU A 27 -13.85 0.27 -7.81
C LEU A 27 -14.47 -0.27 -6.52
N VAL A 28 -14.00 -1.45 -6.10
CA VAL A 28 -14.20 -2.02 -4.77
C VAL A 28 -12.88 -2.01 -3.99
N TRP A 29 -12.95 -2.34 -2.70
CA TRP A 29 -11.76 -2.55 -1.87
C TRP A 29 -11.10 -3.87 -2.24
N VAL A 30 -9.90 -3.79 -2.79
CA VAL A 30 -9.13 -4.96 -3.24
C VAL A 30 -7.87 -5.12 -2.41
N LYS A 31 -7.50 -6.39 -2.15
CA LYS A 31 -6.28 -6.74 -1.41
C LYS A 31 -5.04 -6.27 -2.15
N VAL A 32 -4.15 -5.59 -1.44
CA VAL A 32 -2.80 -5.30 -1.92
C VAL A 32 -1.93 -6.52 -1.68
N THR A 33 -1.25 -7.00 -2.71
CA THR A 33 -0.37 -8.17 -2.65
C THR A 33 1.11 -7.79 -2.57
N SER A 34 1.48 -6.64 -3.14
CA SER A 34 2.82 -6.08 -3.00
C SER A 34 2.84 -4.57 -3.23
N ILE A 35 3.88 -3.94 -2.70
CA ILE A 35 4.18 -2.52 -2.87
C ILE A 35 5.63 -2.41 -3.32
N ASN A 36 5.93 -1.57 -4.30
CA ASN A 36 7.29 -1.36 -4.75
C ASN A 36 7.59 0.09 -5.09
N VAL A 37 8.84 0.49 -4.89
CA VAL A 37 9.44 1.71 -5.41
C VAL A 37 10.57 1.30 -6.34
N GLU A 38 10.67 1.92 -7.50
CA GLU A 38 11.68 1.54 -8.50
C GLU A 38 13.09 1.95 -8.07
N SER A 39 13.21 3.06 -7.34
CA SER A 39 14.47 3.58 -6.82
C SER A 39 14.20 4.51 -5.64
N TYR A 40 15.22 4.82 -4.84
CA TYR A 40 15.13 5.77 -3.73
C TYR A 40 14.80 7.20 -4.20
N LYS A 41 15.21 7.55 -5.42
CA LYS A 41 14.89 8.81 -6.11
C LYS A 41 13.52 8.79 -6.80
N SER A 42 12.75 7.70 -6.69
CA SER A 42 11.45 7.62 -7.35
C SER A 42 10.41 8.44 -6.60
N ASP A 43 9.64 9.23 -7.35
CA ASP A 43 8.53 10.03 -6.81
C ASP A 43 7.22 9.23 -6.72
N LYS A 44 7.24 7.95 -7.08
CA LYS A 44 6.06 7.09 -7.16
C LYS A 44 6.21 5.83 -6.31
N VAL A 45 5.13 5.49 -5.63
CA VAL A 45 4.94 4.20 -4.96
C VAL A 45 3.93 3.40 -5.76
N TRP A 46 4.29 2.18 -6.11
CA TRP A 46 3.45 1.26 -6.86
C TRP A 46 2.75 0.27 -5.94
N PHE A 47 1.44 0.17 -6.06
CA PHE A 47 0.60 -0.79 -5.34
C PHE A 47 0.08 -1.82 -6.33
N ASN A 48 0.32 -3.09 -6.04
CA ASN A 48 -0.19 -4.21 -6.83
C ASN A 48 -1.41 -4.82 -6.13
N ALA A 49 -2.57 -4.73 -6.77
CA ALA A 49 -3.84 -5.24 -6.24
C ALA A 49 -4.73 -5.71 -7.41
N GLY A 50 -4.30 -6.76 -8.11
CA GLY A 50 -4.87 -7.22 -9.39
C GLY A 50 -4.48 -6.32 -10.58
N VAL A 51 -4.50 -5.00 -10.37
CA VAL A 51 -3.96 -3.98 -11.30
C VAL A 51 -2.89 -3.17 -10.58
N LYS A 52 -1.84 -2.77 -11.31
CA LYS A 52 -0.76 -1.91 -10.80
C LYS A 52 -1.24 -0.45 -10.74
N LYS A 53 -1.16 0.19 -9.58
CA LYS A 53 -1.56 1.59 -9.34
C LYS A 53 -0.38 2.39 -8.80
N SER A 54 -0.01 3.49 -9.47
CA SER A 54 0.95 4.46 -8.92
C SER A 54 0.26 5.45 -8.00
N ARG A 55 0.96 5.83 -6.93
CA ARG A 55 0.62 6.98 -6.08
C ARG A 55 1.87 7.83 -5.87
N SER A 56 1.70 9.12 -5.64
CA SER A 56 2.83 10.00 -5.29
C SER A 56 3.47 9.53 -3.98
N LYS A 57 4.80 9.47 -3.95
CA LYS A 57 5.58 9.15 -2.74
C LYS A 57 5.38 10.20 -1.66
N VAL A 58 5.21 11.46 -2.04
CA VAL A 58 5.01 12.60 -1.12
C VAL A 58 3.83 12.36 -0.18
N ALA A 59 2.78 11.68 -0.64
CA ALA A 59 1.61 11.34 0.18
C ALA A 59 1.91 10.34 1.32
N TYR A 60 3.13 9.80 1.39
CA TYR A 60 3.59 8.82 2.37
C TYR A 60 4.83 9.28 3.15
N GLU A 61 5.29 10.51 2.94
CA GLU A 61 6.45 11.06 3.66
C GLU A 61 6.09 11.54 5.06
N MET A 62 4.83 11.92 5.28
CA MET A 62 4.31 12.34 6.57
C MET A 62 3.16 11.43 7.01
N PRO A 63 3.09 11.05 8.31
CA PRO A 63 1.92 10.38 8.85
C PRO A 63 0.66 11.23 8.65
N CYS A 64 -0.46 10.58 8.33
CA CYS A 64 -1.78 11.22 8.30
C CYS A 64 -2.69 10.52 9.31
N ASP A 65 -3.64 11.26 9.87
CA ASP A 65 -4.63 10.70 10.79
C ASP A 65 -5.45 9.62 10.10
N ALA A 66 -5.65 8.51 10.82
CA ALA A 66 -6.45 7.39 10.35
C ALA A 66 -7.87 7.49 10.89
N VAL A 67 -8.85 7.19 10.03
CA VAL A 67 -10.26 7.09 10.42
C VAL A 67 -10.63 5.62 10.58
N LYS A 68 -11.26 5.27 11.71
CA LYS A 68 -11.77 3.91 11.96
C LYS A 68 -12.93 3.62 11.00
N VAL A 69 -12.92 2.45 10.40
CA VAL A 69 -13.97 1.95 9.52
C VAL A 69 -14.50 0.64 10.07
N GLU A 70 -15.77 0.33 9.81
CA GLU A 70 -16.42 -0.91 10.29
C GLU A 70 -15.78 -2.16 9.67
N GLU A 71 -15.49 -2.11 8.37
CA GLU A 71 -14.89 -3.23 7.65
C GLU A 71 -13.57 -2.86 6.98
N PHE A 72 -12.60 -3.73 7.20
CA PHE A 72 -11.37 -3.79 6.44
C PHE A 72 -11.58 -4.60 5.16
#